data_AF-A0AA94VGJ8-F1
#
_entry.id   AF-A0AA94VGJ8-F1
#
_cell.length_a   1.000
_cell.length_b   1.000
_cell.length_c   1.000
_cell.angle_alpha   90.00
_cell.angle_beta   90.00
_cell.angle_gamma   90.00
#
_symmetry.space_group_name_H-M   'P 1'
#
loop_
_entity.id
_entity.type
_entity.pdbx_description
1 polymer ?
#
loop_
_entity_poly.entity_id
_entity_poly.type
_entity_poly.pdbx_seq_one_letter_code
_entity_poly.pdbx_strand_id
1 'polypeptide(L)' 'MRNAISKLKGHEIMFTPLRKIARAVRGKTTQEREFEYLSGSVSNVDLEFRQREIDRGLFRR' A
#
# COMPACT_ATOMS: atom_id res chain seq x y z
N MET A 1 15.14 20.98 34.96
CA MET A 1 13.99 20.17 34.51
C MET A 1 14.22 19.68 33.07
N ARG A 2 14.97 18.59 32.84
CA ARG A 2 15.27 18.06 31.48
C ARG A 2 15.17 16.52 31.37
N ASN A 3 14.48 15.84 32.29
CA ASN A 3 14.52 14.37 32.40
C ASN A 3 13.22 13.63 32.04
N ALA A 4 12.25 14.26 31.38
CA ALA A 4 11.03 13.59 30.94
C ALA A 4 11.07 13.13 29.46
N ILE A 5 11.91 13.76 28.62
CA ILE A 5 11.90 13.53 27.16
C ILE A 5 12.72 12.29 26.77
N SER A 6 13.72 11.89 27.57
CA SER A 6 14.57 10.72 27.27
C SER A 6 13.88 9.37 27.49
N LYS A 7 12.80 9.32 28.29
CA LYS A 7 12.13 8.07 28.66
C LYS A 7 11.19 7.51 27.58
N LEU A 8 10.91 8.28 26.53
CA LEU A 8 10.06 7.86 25.40
C LEU A 8 10.85 7.19 24.26
N LYS A 9 12.19 7.33 24.19
CA LYS A 9 13.01 6.77 23.10
C LYS A 9 13.20 5.25 23.16
N GLY A 10 12.96 4.60 24.30
CA GLY A 10 13.19 3.16 24.46
C GLY A 10 12.13 2.27 23.80
N HIS A 11 10.93 2.78 23.56
CA HIS A 11 9.81 1.97 23.07
C HIS A 11 9.83 1.78 21.54
N GLU A 12 10.31 2.77 20.78
CA GLU A 12 10.34 2.68 19.32
C GLU A 12 11.31 1.62 18.76
N ILE A 13 12.36 1.28 19.52
CA ILE A 13 13.38 0.29 19.14
C ILE A 13 12.84 -1.14 19.25
N MET A 14 11.86 -1.40 20.12
CA MET A 14 11.30 -2.75 20.31
C MET A 14 10.27 -3.13 19.22
N PHE A 15 9.57 -2.16 18.62
CA PHE A 15 8.55 -2.41 17.59
C PHE A 15 9.06 -2.33 16.15
N THR A 16 10.34 -1.98 15.94
CA THR A 16 10.91 -1.84 14.60
C THR A 16 10.90 -3.16 13.80
N PRO A 17 11.22 -4.33 14.38
CA PRO A 17 11.11 -5.61 13.69
C PRO A 17 9.66 -5.96 13.28
N LEU A 18 8.70 -5.77 14.19
CA LEU A 18 7.26 -5.96 13.91
C LEU A 18 6.79 -5.06 12.76
N ARG A 19 7.24 -3.80 12.74
CA ARG A 19 6.89 -2.84 11.68
C ARG A 19 7.51 -3.22 10.32
N LYS A 20 8.69 -3.85 10.31
CA LYS A 20 9.32 -4.39 9.08
C LYS A 20 8.54 -5.59 8.55
N ILE A 21 8.15 -6.52 9.42
CA ILE A 21 7.36 -7.70 9.03
C ILE A 21 5.98 -7.27 8.52
N ALA A 22 5.29 -6.35 9.21
CA ALA A 22 4.01 -5.82 8.77
C ALA A 22 4.07 -5.12 7.40
N ARG A 23 5.19 -4.44 7.09
CA ARG A 23 5.43 -3.87 5.76
C ARG A 23 5.65 -4.94 4.69
N ALA A 24 6.37 -6.01 5.02
CA ALA A 24 6.62 -7.11 4.09
C ALA A 24 5.37 -7.96 3.82
N VAL A 25 4.46 -8.07 4.79
CA VAL A 25 3.19 -8.81 4.68
C VAL A 25 2.04 -7.92 4.18
N ARG A 26 2.29 -6.62 3.96
CA ARG A 26 1.27 -5.72 3.41
C ARG A 26 0.88 -6.24 2.02
N GLY A 27 -0.35 -6.73 1.90
CA GLY A 27 -0.89 -7.16 0.62
C GLY A 27 -0.88 -6.03 -0.41
N LYS A 28 -1.08 -6.38 -1.69
CA LYS A 28 -1.10 -5.39 -2.79
C LYS A 28 -2.06 -4.26 -2.47
N THR A 29 -1.54 -3.05 -2.51
CA THR A 29 -2.32 -1.82 -2.40
C THR A 29 -3.31 -1.73 -3.56
N THR A 30 -4.34 -0.89 -3.42
CA THR A 30 -5.30 -0.63 -4.50
C THR A 30 -4.61 -0.13 -5.78
N GLN A 31 -3.62 0.76 -5.65
CA GLN A 31 -2.83 1.25 -6.78
C GLN A 31 -2.02 0.15 -7.47
N GLU A 32 -1.40 -0.76 -6.72
CA GLU A 32 -0.67 -1.89 -7.31
C GLU A 32 -1.62 -2.85 -8.05
N ARG A 33 -2.82 -3.07 -7.51
CA ARG A 33 -3.86 -3.88 -8.17
C ARG A 33 -4.35 -3.23 -9.46
N GLU A 34 -4.60 -1.92 -9.43
CA GLU A 34 -4.98 -1.13 -10.61
C GLU A 34 -3.87 -1.16 -11.68
N PHE A 35 -2.62 -0.94 -11.28
CA PHE A 35 -1.48 -0.96 -12.19
C PHE A 35 -1.28 -2.32 -12.85
N GLU A 36 -1.34 -3.41 -12.09
CA GLU A 36 -1.27 -4.77 -12.61
C GLU A 36 -2.42 -5.07 -13.58
N TYR A 37 -3.63 -4.63 -13.24
CA TYR A 37 -4.81 -4.80 -14.09
C TYR A 37 -4.67 -4.09 -15.43
N LEU A 38 -4.19 -2.83 -15.42
CA LEU A 38 -3.93 -2.08 -16.64
C LEU A 38 -2.75 -2.64 -17.44
N SER A 39 -1.69 -3.09 -16.77
CA SER A 39 -0.51 -3.66 -17.41
C SER A 39 -0.80 -4.95 -18.18
N GLY A 40 -1.88 -5.66 -17.84
CA GLY A 40 -2.35 -6.82 -18.58
C GLY A 40 -3.13 -6.51 -19.87
N SER A 41 -3.26 -5.23 -20.28
CA SER A 41 -4.00 -4.86 -21.48
C SER A 41 -3.31 -5.36 -22.75
N VAL A 42 -4.07 -5.95 -23.67
CA VAL A 42 -3.52 -6.45 -24.95
C VAL A 42 -3.67 -5.47 -26.12
N SER A 43 -4.45 -4.40 -25.93
CA SER A 43 -4.69 -3.36 -26.94
C SER A 43 -5.15 -2.05 -26.27
N ASN A 44 -5.16 -0.95 -27.03
CA ASN A 44 -5.67 0.33 -26.55
C ASN A 44 -7.16 0.28 -26.17
N VAL A 45 -7.96 -0.48 -26.93
CA VAL A 45 -9.40 -0.64 -26.64
C VAL A 45 -9.62 -1.40 -25.32
N ASP A 46 -8.85 -2.46 -25.09
CA ASP A 46 -8.86 -3.19 -23.81
C ASP A 46 -8.39 -2.31 -22.65
N LEU A 47 -7.33 -1.53 -22.86
CA LEU A 47 -6.82 -0.59 -21.85
C LEU A 47 -7.90 0.43 -21.44
N GLU A 48 -8.60 1.05 -22.39
CA GLU A 48 -9.70 1.98 -22.11
C GLU A 48 -10.85 1.31 -21.37
N PHE A 49 -11.22 0.09 -21.76
CA PHE A 49 -12.26 -0.67 -21.09
C PHE A 49 -11.89 -0.92 -19.62
N ARG A 50 -10.66 -1.37 -19.36
CA ARG A 50 -10.16 -1.60 -17.99
C ARG A 50 -10.08 -0.32 -17.17
N GLN A 51 -9.69 0.81 -17.78
CA GLN A 51 -9.73 2.12 -17.11
C GLN A 51 -11.14 2.48 -16.66
N ARG A 52 -12.15 2.28 -17.52
CA ARG A 52 -13.56 2.53 -17.15
C ARG A 52 -14.05 1.62 -16.03
N GLU A 53 -13.58 0.38 -15.95
CA GLU A 53 -13.92 -0.52 -14.84
C GLU A 53 -13.31 -0.04 -13.51
N ILE A 54 -12.07 0.44 -13.54
CA ILE A 54 -11.43 1.09 -12.38
C ILE A 54 -12.25 2.32 -11.96
N ASP A 55 -12.62 3.18 -12.91
CA ASP A 55 -13.42 4.38 -12.65
C ASP A 55 -14.80 4.06 -12.07
N ARG A 56 -15.39 2.92 -12.46
CA ARG A 56 -16.64 2.40 -11.88
C ARG A 56 -16.46 1.84 -10.47
N GLY A 57 -15.23 1.60 -10.05
CA GLY A 57 -14.89 1.20 -8.68
C GLY A 57 -14.56 -0.27 -8.52
N LEU A 58 -14.04 -0.92 -9.57
CA LEU A 58 -13.61 -2.32 -9.54
C LEU A 58 -12.76 -2.67 -8.29
N PHE A 59 -11.95 -1.73 -7.79
CA PHE A 59 -11.07 -1.94 -6.63
C PHE A 59 -11.47 -1.15 -5.35
N ARG A 60 -12.69 -0.61 -5.28
CA ARG A 60 -13.16 0.20 -4.13
C ARG A 60 -13.68 -0.62 -2.92
N ARG A 61 -13.23 -1.86 -2.75
CA ARG A 61 -13.63 -2.76 -1.66
C ARG A 61 -12.46 -3.18 -0.78
#